data_AF-A0A3R7DE68-F1
#
_entry.id   AF-A0A3R7DE68-F1
#
_cell.length_a   1.000
_cell.length_b   1.000
_cell.length_c   1.000
_cell.angle_alpha   90.00
_cell.angle_beta   90.00
_cell.angle_gamma   90.00
#
_symmetry.space_group_name_H-M   'P 1'
#
loop_
_entity.id
_entity.type
_entity.pdbx_description
1 polymer ?
#
loop_
_entity_poly.entity_id
_entity_poly.type
_entity_poly.pdbx_seq_one_letter_code
_entity_poly.pdbx_strand_id
1 'polypeptide(L)'
;MSGATTGVSGKETHKRSETAEEKSRMLALIEAALYVAGRPLDLKTLGSIIGVRSKRKTRRLARELMREYQKRKTALEILELEDERFVLQLKPVYSPKVRRLAVRPLLTPGPLKTLAYIAYRQPVLQKQVAEVRGSQAYRHIKHLREMGLIEYDKSSEMRVLKTTSYFADYFGLSHNLTKMKRQLRKIFKDLSESGEGKASKDDSKGGHQMR
;
A
#
# COMPACT_ATOMS: atom_id res chain seq x y z
N MET A 1 -26.38 41.46 -52.57
CA MET A 1 -26.34 40.84 -51.23
C MET A 1 -26.05 39.36 -51.42
N SER A 2 -24.84 38.90 -51.10
CA SER A 2 -24.56 37.47 -50.97
C SER A 2 -23.49 37.29 -49.90
N GLY A 3 -23.91 36.69 -48.79
CA GLY A 3 -23.16 36.59 -47.55
C GLY A 3 -22.21 35.40 -47.55
N ALA A 4 -21.08 35.62 -46.90
CA ALA A 4 -20.01 34.67 -46.66
C ALA A 4 -20.46 33.41 -45.91
N THR A 5 -19.92 32.26 -46.32
CA THR A 5 -19.69 31.11 -45.44
C THR A 5 -18.51 30.33 -46.00
N THR A 6 -17.44 30.19 -45.21
CA THR A 6 -16.59 28.97 -45.07
C THR A 6 -15.28 29.34 -44.39
N GLY A 7 -14.97 28.71 -43.24
CA GLY A 7 -13.61 28.74 -42.71
C GLY A 7 -13.42 28.61 -41.20
N VAL A 8 -14.07 27.66 -40.51
CA VAL A 8 -13.76 27.38 -39.08
C VAL A 8 -13.49 25.89 -38.75
N SER A 9 -13.73 24.95 -39.67
CA SER A 9 -13.74 23.50 -39.34
C SER A 9 -12.37 22.82 -39.10
N GLY A 10 -11.23 23.49 -39.33
CA GLY A 10 -9.90 22.83 -39.33
C GLY A 10 -9.06 22.96 -38.05
N LYS A 11 -9.32 23.95 -37.18
CA LYS A 11 -8.48 24.21 -35.99
C LYS A 11 -8.91 23.46 -34.73
N GLU A 12 -10.19 23.06 -34.62
CA GLU A 12 -10.72 22.37 -33.44
C GLU A 12 -10.35 20.88 -33.39
N THR A 13 -10.17 20.24 -34.53
CA THR A 13 -9.85 18.81 -34.65
C THR A 13 -8.40 18.51 -34.24
N HIS A 14 -7.43 19.32 -34.69
CA HIS A 14 -6.02 19.18 -34.31
C HIS A 14 -5.77 19.43 -32.81
N LYS A 15 -6.40 20.46 -32.23
CA LYS A 15 -6.24 20.79 -30.80
C LYS A 15 -6.85 19.72 -29.88
N ARG A 16 -7.87 18.99 -30.36
CA ARG A 16 -8.49 17.86 -29.64
C ARG A 16 -7.63 16.59 -29.68
N SER A 17 -6.92 16.31 -30.78
CA SER A 17 -6.06 15.11 -30.85
C SER A 17 -4.79 15.26 -30.02
N GLU A 18 -4.14 16.44 -30.08
CA GLU A 18 -2.93 16.74 -29.29
C GLU A 18 -3.18 16.67 -27.78
N THR A 19 -4.35 17.14 -27.32
CA THR A 19 -4.72 17.09 -25.90
C THR A 19 -5.09 15.68 -25.41
N ALA A 20 -5.58 14.81 -26.30
CA ALA A 20 -5.85 13.42 -25.98
C ALA A 20 -4.56 12.58 -25.89
N GLU A 21 -3.62 12.79 -26.81
CA GLU A 21 -2.30 12.15 -26.80
C GLU A 21 -1.47 12.57 -25.59
N GLU A 22 -1.44 13.87 -25.28
CA GLU A 22 -0.76 14.39 -24.09
C GLU A 22 -1.32 13.76 -22.82
N LYS A 23 -2.65 13.69 -22.71
CA LYS A 23 -3.32 13.05 -21.59
C LYS A 23 -2.98 11.56 -21.48
N SER A 24 -3.02 10.83 -22.60
CA SER A 24 -2.66 9.40 -22.63
C SER A 24 -1.23 9.18 -22.14
N ARG A 25 -0.28 10.02 -22.58
CA ARG A 25 1.10 10.02 -22.10
C ARG A 25 1.19 10.28 -20.60
N MET A 26 0.44 11.24 -20.06
CA MET A 26 0.41 11.49 -18.61
C MET A 26 -0.14 10.30 -17.82
N LEU A 27 -1.17 9.63 -18.31
CA LEU A 27 -1.72 8.42 -17.66
C LEU A 27 -0.70 7.28 -17.66
N ALA A 28 -0.03 7.04 -18.79
CA ALA A 28 1.04 6.05 -18.90
C ALA A 28 2.22 6.34 -17.94
N LEU A 29 2.59 7.62 -17.79
CA LEU A 29 3.64 8.04 -16.84
C LEU A 29 3.22 7.79 -15.37
N ILE A 30 1.95 8.03 -15.01
CA ILE A 30 1.44 7.69 -13.68
C ILE A 30 1.50 6.18 -13.45
N GLU A 31 1.05 5.39 -14.43
CA GLU A 31 1.10 3.92 -14.38
C GLU A 31 2.52 3.40 -14.16
N ALA A 32 3.48 3.89 -14.96
CA ALA A 32 4.89 3.57 -14.83
C ALA A 32 5.46 3.95 -13.46
N ALA A 33 5.13 5.14 -12.95
CA ALA A 33 5.56 5.59 -11.64
C ALA A 33 5.06 4.67 -10.51
N LEU A 34 3.78 4.32 -10.53
CA LEU A 34 3.17 3.45 -9.53
C LEU A 34 3.74 2.03 -9.60
N TYR A 35 3.97 1.51 -10.81
CA TYR A 35 4.57 0.20 -11.03
C TYR A 35 6.00 0.12 -10.48
N VAL A 36 6.86 1.06 -10.88
CA VAL A 36 8.27 1.08 -10.46
C VAL A 36 8.40 1.34 -8.96
N ALA A 37 7.57 2.20 -8.39
CA ALA A 37 7.64 2.51 -6.97
C ALA A 37 7.31 1.32 -6.07
N GLY A 38 6.37 0.46 -6.48
CA GLY A 38 5.91 -0.69 -5.68
C GLY A 38 5.35 -0.29 -4.29
N ARG A 39 5.05 1.00 -4.08
CA ARG A 39 4.57 1.60 -2.84
C ARG A 39 3.63 2.77 -3.13
N PRO A 40 2.81 3.22 -2.17
CA PRO A 40 1.96 4.38 -2.36
C PRO A 40 2.76 5.66 -2.68
N LEU A 41 2.31 6.41 -3.69
CA LEU A 41 2.89 7.70 -4.08
C LEU A 41 1.92 8.84 -3.82
N ASP A 42 2.43 9.95 -3.31
CA ASP A 42 1.65 11.17 -3.12
C ASP A 42 1.45 11.97 -4.43
N LEU A 43 0.48 12.87 -4.40
CA LEU A 43 0.14 13.72 -5.55
C LEU A 43 1.27 14.69 -5.95
N LYS A 44 2.19 15.01 -5.03
CA LYS A 44 3.33 15.90 -5.31
C LYS A 44 4.33 15.16 -6.20
N THR A 45 4.64 13.92 -5.86
CA THR A 45 5.53 13.03 -6.60
C THR A 45 4.94 12.72 -7.98
N LEU A 46 3.67 12.28 -8.03
CA LEU A 46 2.98 12.00 -9.30
C LEU A 46 2.93 13.24 -10.19
N GLY A 47 2.61 14.41 -9.62
CA GLY A 47 2.58 15.68 -10.34
C GLY A 47 3.93 16.06 -10.94
N SER A 48 5.01 15.85 -10.18
CA SER A 48 6.37 16.08 -10.67
C SER A 48 6.73 15.19 -11.86
N ILE A 49 6.35 13.91 -11.83
CA ILE A 49 6.65 12.95 -12.91
C ILE A 49 5.94 13.30 -14.22
N ILE A 50 4.68 13.75 -14.15
CA ILE A 50 3.90 14.13 -15.34
C ILE A 50 4.06 15.60 -15.74
N GLY A 51 4.92 16.37 -15.05
CA GLY A 51 5.12 17.79 -15.33
C GLY A 51 3.93 18.70 -14.97
N VAL A 52 3.05 18.29 -14.06
CA VAL A 52 1.85 19.03 -13.66
C VAL A 52 1.98 19.59 -12.25
N ARG A 53 1.97 20.92 -12.12
CA ARG A 53 1.98 21.62 -10.82
C ARG A 53 0.64 21.57 -10.08
N SER A 54 -0.48 21.44 -10.81
CA SER A 54 -1.82 21.47 -10.21
C SER A 54 -2.18 20.14 -9.54
N LYS A 55 -2.20 20.13 -8.20
CA LYS A 55 -2.64 18.98 -7.39
C LYS A 55 -4.03 18.46 -7.82
N ARG A 56 -4.95 19.37 -8.17
CA ARG A 56 -6.31 19.03 -8.67
C ARG A 56 -6.25 18.28 -10.01
N LYS A 57 -5.42 18.72 -10.96
CA LYS A 57 -5.25 18.03 -12.27
C LYS A 57 -4.60 16.67 -12.08
N THR A 58 -3.54 16.57 -11.28
CA THR A 58 -2.87 15.29 -10.97
C THR A 58 -3.84 14.29 -10.33
N ARG A 59 -4.62 14.71 -9.32
CA ARG A 59 -5.62 13.86 -8.67
C ARG A 59 -6.67 13.37 -9.66
N ARG A 60 -7.15 14.24 -10.55
CA ARG A 60 -8.13 13.88 -11.58
C ARG A 60 -7.59 12.79 -12.51
N LEU A 61 -6.35 12.94 -12.98
CA LEU A 61 -5.67 11.97 -13.85
C LEU A 61 -5.43 10.63 -13.12
N ALA A 62 -4.94 10.65 -11.89
CA ALA A 62 -4.74 9.44 -11.09
C ALA A 62 -6.04 8.67 -10.85
N ARG A 63 -7.14 9.37 -10.49
CA ARG A 63 -8.48 8.77 -10.34
C ARG A 63 -9.05 8.27 -11.66
N GLU A 64 -8.67 8.88 -12.77
CA GLU A 64 -9.08 8.43 -14.10
C GLU A 64 -8.40 7.10 -14.44
N LEU A 65 -7.07 7.01 -14.30
CA LEU A 65 -6.33 5.77 -14.46
C LEU A 65 -6.87 4.67 -13.53
N MET A 66 -7.20 5.02 -12.28
CA MET A 66 -7.85 4.11 -11.34
C MET A 66 -9.16 3.53 -11.88
N ARG A 67 -10.04 4.37 -12.44
CA ARG A 67 -11.30 3.90 -13.06
C ARG A 67 -11.05 3.04 -14.29
N GLU A 68 -10.01 3.32 -15.08
CA GLU A 68 -9.63 2.45 -16.19
C GLU A 68 -9.23 1.06 -15.68
N TYR A 69 -8.38 0.98 -14.66
CA TYR A 69 -7.98 -0.27 -14.02
C TYR A 69 -9.15 -1.06 -13.42
N GLN A 70 -10.16 -0.38 -12.87
CA GLN A 70 -11.38 -1.02 -12.38
C GLN A 70 -12.19 -1.68 -13.52
N LYS A 71 -12.20 -1.08 -14.71
CA LYS A 71 -12.87 -1.63 -15.89
C LYS A 71 -12.06 -2.76 -16.54
N ARG A 72 -10.73 -2.77 -16.37
CA ARG A 72 -9.86 -3.84 -16.86
C ARG A 72 -10.18 -5.15 -16.12
N LYS A 73 -10.43 -6.23 -16.87
CA LYS A 73 -10.58 -7.60 -16.34
C LYS A 73 -9.21 -8.24 -16.06
N THR A 74 -8.35 -7.55 -15.32
CA THR A 74 -6.98 -8.00 -14.96
C THR A 74 -6.83 -8.23 -13.46
N ALA A 75 -5.69 -8.79 -13.05
CA ALA A 75 -5.37 -9.05 -11.65
C ALA A 75 -4.92 -7.82 -10.86
N LEU A 76 -4.60 -6.72 -11.54
CA LEU A 76 -4.08 -5.50 -10.93
C LEU A 76 -5.18 -4.45 -10.72
N GLU A 77 -5.00 -3.62 -9.71
CA GLU A 77 -5.84 -2.46 -9.42
C GLU A 77 -5.01 -1.29 -8.95
N ILE A 78 -5.53 -0.09 -9.13
CA ILE A 78 -5.00 1.11 -8.48
C ILE A 78 -5.97 1.46 -7.35
N LEU A 79 -5.42 1.78 -6.18
CA LEU A 79 -6.20 2.26 -5.04
C LEU A 79 -5.76 3.66 -4.64
N GLU A 80 -6.73 4.47 -4.19
CA GLU A 80 -6.50 5.73 -3.50
C GLU A 80 -6.62 5.50 -1.98
N LEU A 81 -5.59 5.86 -1.23
CA LEU A 81 -5.55 5.78 0.23
C LEU A 81 -6.16 7.04 0.88
N GLU A 82 -6.45 6.97 2.18
CA GLU A 82 -7.11 8.06 2.93
C GLU A 82 -6.36 9.41 2.90
N ASP A 83 -5.08 9.45 2.58
CA ASP A 83 -4.22 10.64 2.51
C ASP A 83 -3.88 11.05 1.06
N GLU A 84 -4.72 10.65 0.11
CA GLU A 84 -4.60 10.98 -1.32
C GLU A 84 -3.33 10.42 -1.97
N ARG A 85 -2.78 9.34 -1.41
CA ARG A 85 -1.74 8.54 -2.05
C ARG A 85 -2.36 7.48 -2.95
N PHE A 86 -1.68 7.15 -4.03
CA PHE A 86 -2.11 6.14 -4.99
C PHE A 86 -1.11 4.99 -5.04
N VAL A 87 -1.60 3.76 -5.19
CA VAL A 87 -0.75 2.56 -5.30
C VAL A 87 -1.30 1.64 -6.38
N LEU A 88 -0.41 1.04 -7.18
CA LEU A 88 -0.73 -0.06 -8.08
C LEU A 88 -0.43 -1.38 -7.35
N GLN A 89 -1.41 -2.26 -7.21
CA GLN A 89 -1.27 -3.51 -6.46
C GLN A 89 -2.05 -4.68 -7.10
N LEU A 90 -1.80 -5.87 -6.58
CA LEU A 90 -2.59 -7.06 -6.89
C LEU A 90 -3.94 -7.01 -6.17
N LYS A 91 -5.04 -7.31 -6.87
CA LYS A 91 -6.37 -7.43 -6.27
C LYS A 91 -6.36 -8.53 -5.18
N PRO A 92 -6.95 -8.28 -3.99
CA PRO A 92 -6.91 -9.19 -2.84
C PRO A 92 -7.33 -10.63 -3.14
N VAL A 93 -8.30 -10.82 -4.06
CA VAL A 93 -8.80 -12.14 -4.46
C VAL A 93 -7.72 -13.08 -5.02
N TYR A 94 -6.66 -12.54 -5.63
CA TYR A 94 -5.58 -13.35 -6.21
C TYR A 94 -4.44 -13.62 -5.22
N SER A 95 -4.30 -12.79 -4.18
CA SER A 95 -3.21 -12.85 -3.20
C SER A 95 -2.98 -14.24 -2.61
N PRO A 96 -3.99 -15.03 -2.18
CA PRO A 96 -3.75 -16.34 -1.57
C PRO A 96 -2.99 -17.31 -2.48
N LYS A 97 -3.23 -17.28 -3.80
CA LYS A 97 -2.62 -18.22 -4.74
C LYS A 97 -1.19 -17.86 -5.14
N VAL A 98 -0.86 -16.57 -5.14
CA VAL A 98 0.44 -16.06 -5.63
C VAL A 98 1.37 -15.61 -4.50
N ARG A 99 0.89 -15.53 -3.24
CA ARG A 99 1.70 -15.11 -2.08
C ARG A 99 2.98 -15.93 -1.91
N ARG A 100 2.99 -17.20 -2.31
CA ARG A 100 4.20 -18.06 -2.28
C ARG A 100 5.34 -17.58 -3.20
N LEU A 101 5.01 -16.81 -4.23
CA LEU A 101 5.96 -16.23 -5.18
C LEU A 101 6.57 -14.92 -4.67
N ALA A 102 5.99 -14.30 -3.64
CA ALA A 102 6.65 -13.22 -2.94
C ALA A 102 7.90 -13.83 -2.31
N VAL A 103 9.07 -13.47 -2.85
CA VAL A 103 10.37 -14.08 -2.58
C VAL A 103 10.73 -13.88 -1.11
N ARG A 104 10.25 -14.80 -0.27
CA ARG A 104 10.32 -14.81 1.19
C ARG A 104 9.51 -13.68 1.87
N PRO A 105 8.83 -13.96 3.00
CA PRO A 105 8.30 -12.88 3.83
C PRO A 105 9.48 -12.02 4.28
N LEU A 106 9.37 -10.70 4.06
CA LEU A 106 10.40 -9.71 4.37
C LEU A 106 10.96 -9.88 5.80
N LEU A 107 10.11 -10.33 6.72
CA LEU A 107 10.43 -10.60 8.11
C LEU A 107 10.00 -12.02 8.48
N THR A 108 10.86 -12.74 9.21
CA THR A 108 10.46 -13.96 9.89
C THR A 108 9.45 -13.66 11.02
N PRO A 109 8.72 -14.65 11.56
CA PRO A 109 7.69 -14.40 12.57
C PRO A 109 8.18 -13.66 13.82
N GLY A 110 9.44 -13.84 14.22
CA GLY A 110 10.02 -13.18 15.38
C GLY A 110 10.11 -11.65 15.23
N PRO A 111 10.91 -11.13 14.28
CA PRO A 111 10.99 -9.71 13.94
C PRO A 111 9.63 -9.10 13.61
N LEU A 112 8.75 -9.82 12.89
CA LEU A 112 7.42 -9.33 12.56
C LEU A 112 6.57 -9.09 13.83
N LYS A 113 6.60 -10.00 14.80
CA LYS A 113 5.90 -9.81 16.10
C LYS A 113 6.49 -8.63 16.89
N THR A 114 7.80 -8.44 16.86
CA THR A 114 8.45 -7.26 17.49
C THR A 114 8.03 -5.96 16.81
N LEU A 115 8.02 -5.93 15.48
CA LEU A 115 7.57 -4.77 14.70
C LEU A 115 6.10 -4.43 14.98
N ALA A 116 5.23 -5.44 15.00
CA ALA A 116 3.81 -5.28 15.31
C ALA A 116 3.60 -4.66 16.70
N TYR A 117 4.34 -5.13 17.70
CA TYR A 117 4.29 -4.58 19.06
C TYR A 117 4.70 -3.10 19.08
N ILE A 118 5.83 -2.76 18.44
CA ILE A 118 6.31 -1.37 18.34
C ILE A 118 5.28 -0.49 17.63
N ALA A 119 4.77 -0.92 16.47
CA ALA A 119 3.81 -0.15 15.69
C ALA A 119 2.53 0.18 16.47
N TYR A 120 2.08 -0.76 17.32
CA TYR A 120 0.90 -0.57 18.16
C TYR A 120 1.17 0.29 19.40
N ARG A 121 2.30 0.07 20.07
CA ARG A 121 2.65 0.71 21.35
C ARG A 121 3.42 2.02 21.22
N GLN A 122 3.86 2.40 20.01
CA GLN A 122 4.63 3.62 19.82
C GLN A 122 3.91 4.88 20.34
N PRO A 123 4.67 5.86 20.86
CA PRO A 123 6.11 5.75 21.17
C PRO A 123 6.37 4.78 22.35
N VAL A 124 7.41 3.93 22.26
CA VAL A 124 7.68 2.88 23.27
C VAL A 124 9.17 2.75 23.57
N LEU A 125 9.55 2.56 24.83
CA LEU A 125 10.97 2.40 25.21
C LEU A 125 11.53 1.07 24.71
N GLN A 126 12.78 1.09 24.24
CA GLN A 126 13.49 -0.13 23.82
C GLN A 126 13.49 -1.21 24.91
N LYS A 127 13.67 -0.81 26.17
CA LYS A 127 13.66 -1.73 27.32
C LYS A 127 12.30 -2.42 27.48
N GLN A 128 11.19 -1.67 27.38
CA GLN A 128 9.83 -2.23 27.45
C GLN A 128 9.54 -3.22 26.31
N VAL A 129 10.08 -2.96 25.11
CA VAL A 129 9.97 -3.92 24.00
C VAL A 129 10.71 -5.23 24.34
N ALA A 130 11.91 -5.13 24.91
CA ALA A 130 12.70 -6.30 25.31
C ALA A 130 12.08 -7.09 26.47
N GLU A 131 11.47 -6.41 27.44
CA GLU A 131 10.72 -7.05 28.54
C GLU A 131 9.57 -7.92 28.01
N VAL A 132 8.81 -7.43 27.02
CA VAL A 132 7.66 -8.17 26.47
C VAL A 132 8.06 -9.22 25.44
N ARG A 133 9.11 -8.98 24.65
CA ARG A 133 9.50 -9.85 23.52
C ARG A 133 10.70 -10.75 23.81
N GLY A 134 11.31 -10.62 24.98
CA GLY A 134 12.52 -11.33 25.39
C GLY A 134 13.81 -10.73 24.81
N SER A 135 14.95 -11.28 25.21
CA SER A 135 16.29 -10.77 24.87
C SER A 135 16.57 -10.68 23.36
N GLN A 136 15.94 -11.54 22.54
CA GLN A 136 16.07 -11.50 21.08
C GLN A 136 15.51 -10.20 20.45
N ALA A 137 14.67 -9.46 21.19
CA ALA A 137 14.11 -8.20 20.73
C ALA A 137 15.20 -7.18 20.35
N TYR A 138 16.35 -7.17 21.02
CA TYR A 138 17.45 -6.28 20.68
C TYR A 138 17.97 -6.51 19.27
N ARG A 139 18.13 -7.79 18.86
CA ARG A 139 18.53 -8.16 17.51
C ARG A 139 17.46 -7.79 16.49
N HIS A 140 16.19 -8.04 16.82
CA HIS A 140 15.07 -7.66 15.96
C HIS A 140 15.02 -6.13 15.76
N ILE A 141 15.16 -5.35 16.83
CA ILE A 141 15.16 -3.88 16.76
C ILE A 141 16.31 -3.38 15.89
N LYS A 142 17.52 -3.93 16.04
CA LYS A 142 18.66 -3.58 15.17
C LYS A 142 18.32 -3.83 13.70
N HIS A 143 17.84 -5.03 13.39
CA HIS A 143 17.47 -5.41 12.02
C HIS A 143 16.34 -4.53 11.43
N LEU A 144 15.28 -4.28 12.21
CA LEU A 144 14.15 -3.44 11.79
C LEU A 144 14.56 -1.98 11.53
N ARG A 145 15.55 -1.47 12.28
CA ARG A 145 16.15 -0.15 12.04
C ARG A 145 17.00 -0.12 10.78
N GLU A 146 17.81 -1.15 10.53
CA GLU A 146 18.62 -1.27 9.29
C GLU A 146 17.73 -1.30 8.05
N MET A 147 16.55 -1.93 8.16
CA MET A 147 15.52 -1.92 7.11
C MET A 147 14.74 -0.61 7.01
N GLY A 148 14.99 0.35 7.90
CA GLY A 148 14.28 1.64 7.92
C GLY A 148 12.81 1.55 8.32
N LEU A 149 12.34 0.44 8.91
CA LEU A 149 10.94 0.28 9.32
C LEU A 149 10.64 0.98 10.66
N ILE A 150 11.64 1.12 11.52
CA ILE A 150 11.55 1.83 12.79
C ILE A 150 12.76 2.75 12.98
N GLU A 151 12.61 3.75 13.83
CA GLU A 151 13.68 4.66 14.21
C GLU A 151 13.62 5.00 15.71
N TYR A 152 14.70 5.60 16.21
CA TYR A 152 14.65 6.22 17.54
C TYR A 152 14.07 7.62 17.44
N ASP A 153 13.29 8.00 18.44
CA ASP A 153 12.77 9.35 18.53
C ASP A 153 13.87 10.33 18.92
N LYS A 154 14.27 11.20 17.98
CA LYS A 154 15.40 12.14 18.15
C LYS A 154 15.12 13.24 19.18
N SER A 155 13.86 13.47 19.55
CA SER A 155 13.48 14.42 20.59
C SER A 155 13.58 13.86 22.01
N SER A 156 13.86 12.56 22.15
CA SER A 156 14.02 11.90 23.45
C SER A 156 15.48 11.56 23.71
N GLU A 157 15.97 11.85 24.91
CA GLU A 157 17.27 11.37 25.38
C GLU A 157 17.27 9.85 25.63
N MET A 158 16.08 9.27 25.83
CA MET A 158 15.89 7.84 25.98
C MET A 158 15.75 7.15 24.63
N ARG A 159 16.04 5.85 24.60
CA ARG A 159 15.86 5.00 23.41
C ARG A 159 14.39 4.66 23.17
N VAL A 160 13.61 5.67 22.80
CA VAL A 160 12.19 5.55 22.42
C VAL A 160 12.09 5.17 20.94
N LEU A 161 11.29 4.15 20.63
CA LEU A 161 11.09 3.62 19.29
C LEU A 161 9.75 4.08 18.69
N LYS A 162 9.78 4.41 17.40
CA LYS A 162 8.62 4.73 16.56
C LYS A 162 8.76 4.13 15.16
N THR A 163 7.65 3.96 14.44
CA THR A 163 7.65 3.53 13.03
C THR A 163 7.95 4.71 12.12
N THR A 164 8.59 4.45 10.99
CA THR A 164 8.92 5.47 9.98
C THR A 164 7.78 5.66 8.97
N SER A 165 7.89 6.69 8.12
CA SER A 165 7.03 6.83 6.94
C SER A 165 7.21 5.67 5.95
N TYR A 166 8.43 5.12 5.85
CA TYR A 166 8.71 3.95 5.02
C TYR A 166 7.92 2.73 5.47
N PHE A 167 7.79 2.49 6.78
CA PHE A 167 6.90 1.45 7.30
C PHE A 167 5.46 1.65 6.82
N ALA A 168 4.93 2.86 6.94
CA ALA A 168 3.56 3.13 6.54
C ALA A 168 3.36 2.95 5.02
N ASP A 169 4.30 3.42 4.19
CA ASP A 169 4.29 3.15 2.74
C ASP A 169 4.34 1.65 2.44
N TYR A 170 5.27 0.94 3.05
CA TYR A 170 5.51 -0.48 2.80
C TYR A 170 4.28 -1.34 3.13
N PHE A 171 3.60 -1.05 4.24
CA PHE A 171 2.41 -1.79 4.67
C PHE A 171 1.09 -1.20 4.14
N GLY A 172 1.13 -0.18 3.28
CA GLY A 172 -0.08 0.48 2.76
C GLY A 172 -0.92 1.17 3.83
N LEU A 173 -0.29 1.65 4.90
CA LEU A 173 -0.92 2.30 6.03
C LEU A 173 -0.85 3.83 5.89
N SER A 174 -1.77 4.52 6.56
CA SER A 174 -1.77 5.98 6.70
C SER A 174 -0.51 6.47 7.41
N HIS A 175 0.03 7.62 6.99
CA HIS A 175 1.11 8.30 7.73
C HIS A 175 0.62 8.95 9.04
N ASN A 176 -0.69 9.24 9.13
CA ASN A 176 -1.29 9.69 10.39
C ASN A 176 -1.37 8.54 11.41
N LEU A 177 -0.76 8.74 12.58
CA LEU A 177 -0.61 7.72 13.63
C LEU A 177 -1.94 7.13 14.12
N THR A 178 -2.96 7.97 14.36
CA THR A 178 -4.27 7.52 14.86
C THR A 178 -4.96 6.63 13.84
N LYS A 179 -4.97 7.04 12.57
CA LYS A 179 -5.52 6.26 11.46
C LYS A 179 -4.74 4.97 11.23
N MET A 180 -3.41 5.02 11.28
CA MET A 180 -2.55 3.84 11.17
C MET A 180 -2.87 2.81 12.25
N LYS A 181 -2.97 3.24 13.52
CA LYS A 181 -3.34 2.34 14.62
C LYS A 181 -4.71 1.69 14.40
N ARG A 182 -5.69 2.42 13.86
CA ARG A 182 -7.00 1.87 13.48
C ARG A 182 -6.89 0.84 12.36
N GLN A 183 -6.12 1.12 11.30
CA GLN A 183 -5.88 0.18 10.20
C GLN A 183 -5.19 -1.09 10.68
N LEU A 184 -4.16 -0.97 11.53
CA LEU A 184 -3.47 -2.12 12.13
C LEU A 184 -4.43 -2.99 12.95
N ARG A 185 -5.32 -2.40 13.77
CA ARG A 185 -6.34 -3.17 14.52
C ARG A 185 -7.25 -3.97 13.59
N LYS A 186 -7.69 -3.38 12.48
CA LYS A 186 -8.53 -4.07 11.49
C LYS A 186 -7.77 -5.25 10.87
N ILE A 187 -6.54 -5.05 10.43
CA ILE A 187 -5.69 -6.10 9.85
C ILE A 187 -5.50 -7.26 10.85
N PHE A 188 -5.24 -6.97 12.13
CA PHE A 188 -5.07 -8.02 13.14
C PHE A 188 -6.38 -8.78 13.43
N LYS A 189 -7.53 -8.10 13.43
CA LYS A 189 -8.84 -8.72 13.60
C LYS A 189 -9.16 -9.69 12.45
N ASP A 190 -8.96 -9.23 11.21
CA ASP A 190 -9.22 -10.03 10.01
C ASP A 190 -8.31 -11.28 9.97
N LEU A 191 -7.07 -11.17 10.47
CA LEU A 191 -6.12 -12.28 10.58
C LEU A 191 -6.51 -13.31 11.66
N SER A 192 -7.04 -12.88 12.80
CA SER A 192 -7.54 -13.81 13.82
C SER A 192 -8.77 -14.58 13.35
N GLU A 193 -9.71 -13.91 12.66
CA GLU A 193 -10.95 -14.52 12.18
C GLU A 193 -10.71 -15.48 11.00
N SER A 194 -9.69 -15.25 10.18
CA SER A 194 -9.32 -16.13 9.07
C SER A 194 -8.59 -17.42 9.52
N GLY A 195 -8.12 -17.49 10.78
CA GLY A 195 -7.35 -18.61 11.31
C GLY A 195 -8.18 -19.74 11.93
N GLU A 196 -9.45 -19.50 12.23
CA GLU A 196 -10.30 -20.45 12.98
C GLU A 196 -11.06 -21.47 12.09
N GLY A 197 -10.88 -21.43 10.76
CA GLY A 197 -11.65 -22.26 9.82
C GLY A 197 -11.08 -23.66 9.48
N LYS A 198 -10.09 -24.20 10.21
CA LYS A 198 -9.45 -25.50 9.86
C LYS A 198 -9.22 -26.49 11.00
N ALA A 199 -9.88 -26.35 12.14
CA ALA A 199 -9.78 -27.33 13.21
C ALA A 199 -11.15 -27.62 13.84
N SER A 200 -11.99 -28.40 13.16
CA SER A 200 -13.00 -29.30 13.75
C SER A 200 -13.98 -29.81 12.69
N LYS A 201 -13.84 -31.09 12.33
CA LYS A 201 -14.87 -32.07 11.91
C LYS A 201 -14.23 -33.10 10.98
N ASP A 202 -13.46 -34.01 11.57
CA ASP A 202 -13.41 -35.38 11.06
C ASP A 202 -13.05 -36.33 12.21
N ASP A 203 -13.96 -36.42 13.18
CA ASP A 203 -14.05 -37.56 14.10
C ASP A 203 -15.51 -37.95 14.14
N SER A 204 -15.93 -38.66 13.10
CA SER A 204 -17.23 -39.32 13.04
C SER A 204 -17.17 -40.50 12.09
N LYS A 205 -17.11 -41.70 12.70
CA LYS A 205 -17.59 -42.99 12.19
C LYS A 205 -16.66 -43.75 11.24
N GLY A 206 -15.96 -44.71 11.83
CA GLY A 206 -15.47 -45.92 11.17
C GLY A 206 -15.39 -47.05 12.19
N GLY A 207 -16.53 -47.71 12.46
CA GLY A 207 -16.52 -48.96 13.20
C GLY A 207 -15.84 -50.07 12.40
N HIS A 208 -15.07 -50.91 13.07
CA HIS A 208 -14.81 -52.26 12.60
C HIS A 208 -14.70 -53.20 13.81
N GLN A 209 -15.80 -53.93 14.06
CA GLN A 209 -15.72 -55.28 14.61
C GLN A 209 -14.78 -56.10 13.72
N MET A 210 -14.00 -57.00 14.30
CA MET A 210 -13.87 -58.41 13.86
C MET A 210 -12.80 -59.12 14.70
N ARG A 211 -13.27 -60.18 15.38
CA ARG A 211 -12.57 -61.37 15.89
C ARG A 211 -11.76 -61.24 17.18
#